data_AF-A0A971JDR2-F1
#
_entry.id   AF-A0A971JDR2-F1
#
_cell.length_a   1.000
_cell.length_b   1.000
_cell.length_c   1.000
_cell.angle_alpha   90.00
_cell.angle_beta   90.00
_cell.angle_gamma   90.00
#
_symmetry.space_group_name_H-M   'P 1'
#
loop_
_entity.id
_entity.type
_entity.pdbx_description
1 polymer ?
#
loop_
_entity_poly.entity_id
_entity_poly.type
_entity_poly.pdbx_seq_one_letter_code
_entity_poly.pdbx_strand_id
1 'polypeptide(L)' 'MKLSQFNIKSILLGIGIGIIVTATASMIYLAGRDPMENLTEEQIIKQAEMYGMVKQEILVDDISP' A
#
# COMPACT_ATOMS: atom_id res chain seq x y z
N MET A 1 7.84 -44.25 -10.83
CA MET A 1 6.96 -43.07 -10.87
C MET A 1 7.58 -41.92 -10.05
N LYS A 2 8.52 -41.15 -10.61
CA LYS A 2 9.23 -40.04 -9.91
C LYS A 2 9.01 -38.64 -10.52
N LEU A 3 8.46 -38.55 -11.74
CA LEU A 3 8.29 -37.30 -12.48
C LEU A 3 7.30 -36.33 -11.81
N SER A 4 6.16 -36.84 -11.33
CA SER A 4 5.09 -36.03 -10.71
C SER A 4 5.57 -35.32 -9.43
N GLN A 5 6.34 -36.01 -8.58
CA GLN A 5 6.83 -35.45 -7.32
C GLN A 5 7.92 -34.38 -7.53
N PHE A 6 8.71 -34.51 -8.60
CA PHE A 6 9.75 -33.53 -8.93
C PHE A 6 9.14 -32.21 -9.41
N ASN A 7 8.09 -32.28 -10.25
CA ASN A 7 7.40 -31.09 -10.78
C ASN A 7 6.74 -30.27 -9.67
N ILE A 8 6.09 -30.91 -8.69
CA ILE A 8 5.44 -30.21 -7.57
C ILE A 8 6.47 -29.47 -6.70
N LYS A 9 7.62 -30.09 -6.42
CA LYS A 9 8.70 -29.46 -5.64
C LYS A 9 9.29 -28.26 -6.37
N SER A 10 9.50 -28.37 -7.68
CA SER A 10 10.02 -27.26 -8.50
C SER A 10 9.03 -26.10 -8.63
N ILE A 11 7.73 -26.38 -8.73
CA ILE A 11 6.68 -25.33 -8.73
C ILE A 11 6.65 -24.61 -7.39
N LEU A 12 6.67 -25.35 -6.27
CA LEU A 12 6.69 -24.76 -4.93
C LEU A 12 7.94 -23.90 -4.70
N LEU A 13 9.09 -24.35 -5.19
CA LEU A 13 10.34 -23.59 -5.15
C LEU A 13 10.22 -22.29 -5.96
N GLY A 14 9.65 -22.35 -7.17
CA GLY A 14 9.42 -21.18 -8.00
C GLY A 14 8.50 -20.15 -7.35
N ILE A 15 7.42 -20.60 -6.71
CA ILE A 15 6.51 -19.72 -5.94
C ILE A 15 7.26 -19.05 -4.79
N GLY A 16 8.04 -19.81 -4.03
CA GLY A 16 8.81 -19.27 -2.90
C GLY A 16 9.80 -18.19 -3.33
N ILE A 17 10.53 -18.41 -4.43
CA ILE A 17 11.46 -17.42 -4.98
C ILE A 17 10.72 -16.18 -5.48
N GLY A 18 9.58 -16.37 -6.16
CA GLY A 18 8.75 -15.26 -6.63
C GLY A 18 8.31 -14.34 -5.49
N ILE A 19 7.85 -14.91 -4.37
CA ILE A 19 7.44 -14.15 -3.18
C ILE A 19 8.62 -13.33 -2.64
N ILE A 20 9.81 -13.94 -2.50
CA ILE A 20 10.99 -13.25 -1.98
C ILE A 20 11.39 -12.08 -2.89
N VAL A 21 11.42 -12.31 -4.20
CA VAL A 21 11.78 -11.27 -5.19
C VAL A 21 10.76 -10.13 -5.16
N THR A 22 9.46 -10.42 -5.21
CA THR A 22 8.40 -9.41 -5.16
C THR A 22 8.44 -8.62 -3.85
N ALA A 23 8.62 -9.28 -2.71
CA ALA A 23 8.69 -8.62 -1.40
C ALA A 23 9.92 -7.69 -1.31
N THR A 24 11.07 -8.16 -1.78
CA THR A 24 12.31 -7.36 -1.79
C THR A 24 12.19 -6.15 -2.71
N ALA A 25 11.67 -6.34 -3.93
CA ALA A 25 11.43 -5.25 -4.88
C ALA A 25 10.44 -4.22 -4.32
N SER A 26 9.36 -4.67 -3.67
CA SER A 26 8.39 -3.80 -3.01
C SER A 26 9.04 -2.99 -1.88
N MET A 27 9.81 -3.63 -0.99
CA MET A 27 10.53 -2.91 0.06
C MET A 27 11.46 -1.84 -0.48
N ILE A 28 12.23 -2.13 -1.55
CA ILE A 28 13.11 -1.14 -2.17
C ILE A 28 12.31 0.00 -2.80
N TYR A 29 11.21 -0.32 -3.49
CA TYR A 29 10.33 0.67 -4.09
C TYR A 29 9.70 1.61 -3.06
N LEU A 30 9.24 1.07 -1.93
CA LEU A 30 8.69 1.88 -0.83
C LEU A 30 9.77 2.64 -0.08
N ALA A 31 10.94 2.05 0.15
CA ALA A 31 12.04 2.70 0.87
C ALA A 31 12.68 3.85 0.07
N GLY A 32 12.67 3.75 -1.26
CA GLY A 32 13.20 4.79 -2.16
C GLY A 32 12.18 5.86 -2.55
N ARG A 33 10.91 5.72 -2.19
CA ARG A 33 9.86 6.71 -2.47
C ARG A 33 9.58 7.51 -1.21
N ASP A 34 9.57 8.84 -1.32
CA ASP A 34 9.10 9.66 -0.21
C ASP A 34 7.57 9.42 -0.05
N PRO A 35 7.08 8.97 1.12
CA PRO A 35 5.66 8.71 1.35
C PRO A 35 4.77 9.95 1.17
N MET A 36 5.36 11.14 1.15
CA MET A 36 4.67 12.41 0.89
C MET A 36 4.68 12.79 -0.60
N GLU A 37 5.47 12.11 -1.43
CA GLU A 37 5.64 12.45 -2.85
C GLU A 37 4.45 11.91 -3.67
N ASN A 38 3.71 12.82 -4.31
CA ASN A 38 2.47 12.59 -5.07
C ASN A 38 1.18 12.43 -4.24
N LEU A 39 1.14 12.84 -2.97
CA LEU A 39 -0.15 12.96 -2.27
C LEU A 39 -0.94 14.15 -2.82
N THR A 40 -2.20 13.93 -3.16
CA THR A 40 -3.13 15.03 -3.46
C THR A 40 -3.57 15.72 -2.17
N GLU A 41 -3.97 16.99 -2.25
CA GLU A 41 -4.40 17.77 -1.09
C GLU A 41 -5.53 17.09 -0.30
N GLU A 42 -6.50 16.48 -1.00
CA GLU A 42 -7.56 15.67 -0.37
C GLU A 42 -7.02 14.46 0.40
N GLN A 43 -5.99 13.78 -0.12
CA GLN A 43 -5.39 12.64 0.56
C GLN A 43 -4.63 13.07 1.82
N ILE A 44 -3.98 14.23 1.78
CA ILE A 44 -3.31 14.83 2.95
C ILE A 44 -4.34 15.15 4.03
N ILE A 45 -5.44 15.83 3.68
CA ILE A 45 -6.51 16.19 4.62
C ILE A 45 -7.11 14.93 5.24
N LYS A 46 -7.45 13.93 4.42
CA LYS A 46 -8.01 12.65 4.89
C LYS A 46 -7.05 11.90 5.82
N GLN A 47 -5.76 11.89 5.51
CA GLN A 47 -4.74 11.27 6.37
C GLN A 47 -4.63 12.01 7.71
N ALA A 48 -4.65 13.34 7.69
CA ALA A 48 -4.59 14.16 8.88
C ALA A 48 -5.86 14.03 9.74
N GLU A 49 -7.05 13.89 9.14
CA GLU A 49 -8.28 13.55 9.84
C GLU A 49 -8.22 12.19 10.53
N MET A 50 -7.68 11.16 9.86
CA MET A 50 -7.50 9.83 10.46
C MET A 50 -6.60 9.85 11.70
N TYR A 51 -5.62 10.75 11.72
CA TYR A 51 -4.76 10.98 12.89
C TYR A 51 -5.33 11.98 13.89
N GLY A 52 -6.54 12.50 13.66
CA GLY A 52 -7.18 13.50 14.53
C GLY A 52 -6.48 14.86 14.52
N MET A 53 -5.63 15.13 13.54
CA MET A 53 -4.87 16.38 13.39
C MET A 53 -5.73 17.52 12.83
N VAL A 54 -6.82 17.20 12.14
CA VAL A 54 -7.81 18.17 11.62
C VAL A 54 -9.22 17.65 11.85
N LYS A 55 -10.15 18.57 12.17
CA LYS A 55 -11.59 18.32 12.11
C LYS A 55 -12.12 19.06 10.90
N GLN A 56 -12.87 18.37 10.05
CA GLN A 56 -13.76 19.03 9.10
C GLN A 56 -14.76 19.88 9.90
N GLU A 57 -14.51 21.18 10.00
CA GLU A 57 -15.57 22.12 10.36
C GLU A 57 -16.53 22.12 9.17
N ILE A 58 -17.69 21.50 9.37
CA ILE A 58 -18.84 21.70 8.51
C ILE A 58 -19.18 23.18 8.67
N LEU A 59 -18.67 24.01 7.76
CA LEU A 59 -19.10 25.40 7.65
C LEU A 59 -20.55 25.33 7.18
N VAL A 60 -21.47 25.39 8.15
CA VAL A 60 -22.88 25.68 7.91
C VAL A 60 -22.95 27.17 7.56
N ASP A 61 -22.43 27.54 6.39
CA ASP A 61 -22.98 28.68 5.67
C ASP A 61 -24.30 28.20 5.10
N ASP A 62 -25.39 28.76 5.63
CA ASP A 62 -26.67 29.04 4.95
C ASP A 62 -27.89 28.75 5.83
N ILE A 63 -28.02 29.50 6.95
CA ILE A 63 -29.34 29.95 7.41
C ILE A 63 -29.21 31.29 8.15
N SER A 64 -29.15 32.37 7.38
CA SER A 64 -29.68 33.68 7.79
C SER A 64 -30.95 33.88 6.96
N PRO A 65 -32.10 34.07 7.62
CA PRO A 65 -32.50 35.42 7.99
C PRO A 65 -32.84 35.59 9.47
#